data_AF-A0A960XIY3-F1
#
_entry.id   AF-A0A960XIY3-F1
#
_cell.length_a   1.000
_cell.length_b   1.000
_cell.length_c   1.000
_cell.angle_alpha   90.00
_cell.angle_beta   90.00
_cell.angle_gamma   90.00
#
_symmetry.space_group_name_H-M   'P 1'
#
loop_
_entity.id
_entity.type
_entity.pdbx_description
1 polymer ?
#
loop_
_entity_poly.entity_id
_entity_poly.type
_entity_poly.pdbx_seq_one_letter_code
_entity_poly.pdbx_strand_id
1 'polypeptide(L)'
;KPGPATVDEYRPFEGQTFRFLVTGSDSGDVWGTDIYKDDSSLAAAAVHSGVLLPGESAMVLVTLLPGQSSYEGSERNGVTSLSFAEGDGSFSLRAANLNTYAYWAKNEGVTGGPEEDDDLDLLNNLLEYVLGTRPLMPTEIWEQPLVSFVDEGDQTYLSLTITRNLNVDDAQVQVEISGNLKAWSYAPSDLVLVSSISSGNGVVTEVYRSTSPIGSGLDQFMRFRVELE
;
A
#
# COMPACT_ATOMS: atom_id res chain seq x y z
N LYS A 1 12.06 12.68 -6.18
CA LYS A 1 12.72 13.99 -6.48
C LYS A 1 11.85 15.11 -5.93
N PRO A 2 12.40 16.30 -5.60
CA PRO A 2 11.58 17.46 -5.22
C PRO A 2 10.52 17.74 -6.29
N GLY A 3 9.32 18.11 -5.86
CA GLY A 3 8.23 18.52 -6.73
C GLY A 3 8.53 19.86 -7.42
N PRO A 4 8.11 20.04 -8.68
CA PRO A 4 8.13 21.35 -9.32
C PRO A 4 7.05 22.27 -8.72
N ALA A 5 7.10 23.57 -9.03
CA ALA A 5 6.04 24.50 -8.62
C ALA A 5 4.71 24.21 -9.33
N THR A 6 4.78 23.91 -10.63
CA THR A 6 3.68 23.57 -11.54
C THR A 6 4.10 22.35 -12.36
N VAL A 7 3.17 21.72 -13.10
CA VAL A 7 3.48 20.50 -13.89
C VAL A 7 3.28 20.70 -15.39
N ASP A 8 3.15 21.93 -15.85
CA ASP A 8 3.02 22.31 -17.27
C ASP A 8 4.21 21.84 -18.13
N GLU A 9 5.43 21.87 -17.58
CA GLU A 9 6.61 21.31 -18.26
C GLU A 9 6.52 19.78 -18.45
N TYR A 10 5.66 19.10 -17.70
CA TYR A 10 5.44 17.65 -17.80
C TYR A 10 4.29 17.27 -18.76
N ARG A 11 3.61 18.25 -19.37
CA ARG A 11 2.53 18.03 -20.35
C ARG A 11 2.85 17.00 -21.45
N PRO A 12 4.07 16.93 -22.02
CA PRO A 12 4.39 15.92 -23.04
C PRO A 12 4.32 14.46 -22.55
N PHE A 13 4.20 14.24 -21.24
CA PHE A 13 4.14 12.91 -20.62
C PHE A 13 2.71 12.52 -20.18
N GLU A 14 1.70 13.00 -20.90
CA GLU A 14 0.29 12.60 -20.71
C GLU A 14 0.14 11.07 -20.51
N GLY A 15 -0.67 10.68 -19.51
CA GLY A 15 -0.91 9.29 -19.12
C GLY A 15 0.15 8.69 -18.20
N GLN A 16 1.28 9.39 -17.96
CA GLN A 16 2.31 8.93 -17.02
C GLN A 16 2.09 9.47 -15.61
N THR A 17 2.54 8.70 -14.63
CA THR A 17 2.55 9.09 -13.21
C THR A 17 3.97 9.32 -12.72
N PHE A 18 4.20 10.45 -12.06
CA PHE A 18 5.47 10.79 -11.43
C PHE A 18 5.34 10.85 -9.92
N ARG A 19 6.42 10.48 -9.21
CA ARG A 19 6.51 10.59 -7.75
C ARG A 19 7.35 11.81 -7.37
N PHE A 20 6.73 12.77 -6.68
CA PHE A 20 7.36 14.00 -6.22
C PHE A 20 7.33 14.10 -4.70
N LEU A 21 8.41 14.59 -4.10
CA LEU A 21 8.39 15.05 -2.70
C LEU A 21 7.81 16.46 -2.70
N VAL A 22 6.66 16.65 -2.10
CA VAL A 22 5.92 17.93 -2.08
C VAL A 22 5.73 18.36 -0.63
N THR A 23 5.96 19.64 -0.36
CA THR A 23 5.58 20.29 0.90
C THR A 23 4.28 21.06 0.66
N GLY A 24 3.21 20.74 1.37
CA GLY A 24 1.91 21.38 1.23
C GLY A 24 1.97 22.88 1.52
N SER A 25 1.22 23.67 0.76
CA SER A 25 1.08 25.11 0.92
C SER A 25 -0.39 25.50 0.84
N ASP A 26 -0.83 26.44 1.66
CA ASP A 26 -2.14 27.08 1.54
C ASP A 26 -2.12 28.27 0.55
N SER A 27 -0.96 28.53 -0.05
CA SER A 27 -0.73 29.63 -1.00
C SER A 27 -0.33 29.13 -2.40
N GLY A 28 -0.85 29.83 -3.42
CA GLY A 28 -0.62 29.54 -4.84
C GLY A 28 -1.93 29.52 -5.63
N ASP A 29 -1.84 29.79 -6.93
CA ASP A 29 -3.00 29.72 -7.80
C ASP A 29 -3.37 28.27 -8.11
N VAL A 30 -4.66 27.94 -8.01
CA VAL A 30 -5.19 26.59 -8.29
C VAL A 30 -6.42 26.72 -9.17
N TRP A 31 -6.49 25.96 -10.25
CA TRP A 31 -7.65 25.90 -11.14
C TRP A 31 -8.20 24.49 -11.21
N GLY A 32 -9.49 24.34 -10.91
CA GLY A 32 -10.17 23.04 -10.93
C GLY A 32 -10.22 22.31 -9.59
N THR A 33 -10.87 21.16 -9.61
CA THR A 33 -11.16 20.33 -8.44
C THR A 33 -10.97 18.86 -8.82
N ASP A 34 -10.16 18.14 -8.06
CA ASP A 34 -9.74 16.74 -8.29
C ASP A 34 -8.90 16.52 -9.57
N ILE A 35 -9.24 17.20 -10.65
CA ILE A 35 -8.42 17.41 -11.84
C ILE A 35 -8.08 18.89 -11.93
N TYR A 36 -6.79 19.18 -11.82
CA TYR A 36 -6.25 20.53 -11.78
C TYR A 36 -5.63 20.88 -13.12
N LYS A 37 -5.75 22.14 -13.55
CA LYS A 37 -5.02 22.63 -14.73
C LYS A 37 -3.52 22.58 -14.46
N ASP A 38 -2.72 22.20 -15.45
CA ASP A 38 -1.29 21.88 -15.32
C ASP A 38 -0.37 23.03 -14.84
N ASP A 39 -0.80 24.29 -14.97
CA ASP A 39 -0.13 25.46 -14.41
C ASP A 39 -0.52 25.76 -12.96
N SER A 40 -1.42 24.98 -12.33
CA SER A 40 -1.75 25.14 -10.90
C SER A 40 -0.54 24.85 -10.01
N SER A 41 -0.44 25.58 -8.89
CA SER A 41 0.53 25.29 -7.84
C SER A 41 0.35 23.87 -7.32
N LEU A 42 1.35 23.00 -7.53
CA LEU A 42 1.32 21.60 -7.10
C LEU A 42 1.16 21.47 -5.58
N ALA A 43 1.85 22.33 -4.83
CA ALA A 43 1.78 22.35 -3.37
C ALA A 43 0.39 22.78 -2.85
N ALA A 44 -0.24 23.77 -3.51
CA ALA A 44 -1.58 24.24 -3.15
C ALA A 44 -2.67 23.26 -3.59
N ALA A 45 -2.54 22.66 -4.77
CA ALA A 45 -3.42 21.59 -5.22
C ALA A 45 -3.36 20.37 -4.30
N ALA A 46 -2.19 20.06 -3.73
CA ALA A 46 -2.02 18.97 -2.78
C ALA A 46 -2.72 19.22 -1.44
N VAL A 47 -2.74 20.47 -0.96
CA VAL A 47 -3.54 20.86 0.21
C VAL A 47 -5.02 20.90 -0.13
N HIS A 48 -5.39 21.52 -1.25
CA HIS A 48 -6.77 21.60 -1.71
C HIS A 48 -7.43 20.21 -1.82
N SER A 49 -6.75 19.22 -2.38
CA SER A 49 -7.26 17.84 -2.47
C SER A 49 -7.31 17.09 -1.13
N GLY A 50 -6.66 17.62 -0.09
CA GLY A 50 -6.52 16.96 1.22
C GLY A 50 -5.43 15.90 1.24
N VAL A 51 -4.58 15.83 0.21
CA VAL A 51 -3.44 14.91 0.17
C VAL A 51 -2.33 15.31 1.13
N LEU A 52 -2.16 16.60 1.40
CA LEU A 52 -1.24 17.14 2.38
C LEU A 52 -1.92 18.18 3.27
N LEU A 53 -1.45 18.33 4.50
CA LEU A 53 -1.69 19.53 5.30
C LEU A 53 -0.71 20.65 4.92
N PRO A 54 -1.03 21.94 5.19
CA PRO A 54 -0.07 23.03 5.06
C PRO A 54 1.21 22.74 5.87
N GLY A 55 2.37 22.83 5.21
CA GLY A 55 3.69 22.54 5.80
C GLY A 55 4.06 21.05 5.88
N GLU A 56 3.14 20.12 5.64
CA GLU A 56 3.43 18.69 5.59
C GLU A 56 4.24 18.35 4.35
N SER A 57 5.29 17.54 4.50
CA SER A 57 6.10 17.06 3.38
C SER A 57 5.95 15.57 3.21
N ALA A 58 5.44 15.13 2.05
CA ALA A 58 5.36 13.71 1.72
C ALA A 58 5.53 13.44 0.22
N MET A 59 5.66 12.17 -0.14
CA MET A 59 5.66 11.76 -1.54
C MET A 59 4.22 11.80 -2.08
N VAL A 60 4.05 12.47 -3.22
CA VAL A 60 2.78 12.60 -3.95
C VAL A 60 2.96 11.96 -5.32
N LEU A 61 1.98 11.13 -5.72
CA LEU A 61 1.87 10.61 -7.08
C LEU A 61 1.04 11.60 -7.89
N VAL A 62 1.61 12.08 -8.99
CA VAL A 62 0.99 13.03 -9.92
C VAL A 62 0.82 12.36 -11.27
N THR A 63 -0.41 12.23 -11.74
CA THR A 63 -0.74 11.69 -13.06
C THR A 63 -1.04 12.82 -14.02
N LEU A 64 -0.33 12.87 -15.14
CA LEU A 64 -0.53 13.89 -16.17
C LEU A 64 -1.68 13.47 -17.08
N LEU A 65 -2.55 14.41 -17.39
CA LEU A 65 -3.80 14.18 -18.10
C LEU A 65 -3.93 15.19 -19.25
N PRO A 66 -4.71 14.86 -20.29
CA PRO A 66 -5.05 15.85 -21.31
C PRO A 66 -5.80 17.03 -20.69
N GLY A 67 -5.71 18.18 -21.34
CA GLY A 67 -6.44 19.37 -20.93
C GLY A 67 -7.96 19.21 -20.98
N GLN A 68 -8.67 19.87 -20.07
CA GLN A 68 -10.14 19.90 -20.07
C GLN A 68 -10.70 21.16 -20.74
N SER A 69 -11.92 21.05 -21.28
CA SER A 69 -12.65 22.21 -21.82
C SER A 69 -13.13 23.19 -20.75
N SER A 70 -13.21 22.74 -19.49
CA SER A 70 -13.52 23.57 -18.34
C SER A 70 -13.05 22.91 -17.06
N TYR A 71 -12.65 23.71 -16.08
CA TYR A 71 -12.29 23.32 -14.73
C TYR A 71 -13.25 23.98 -13.76
N GLU A 72 -13.85 23.21 -12.86
CA GLU A 72 -14.75 23.72 -11.82
C GLU A 72 -13.95 23.98 -10.53
N GLY A 73 -13.92 25.24 -10.08
CA GLY A 73 -13.29 25.63 -8.82
C GLY A 73 -14.14 25.28 -7.61
N SER A 74 -13.49 25.09 -6.45
CA SER A 74 -14.15 24.88 -5.16
C SER A 74 -13.30 25.41 -4.02
N GLU A 75 -13.83 25.36 -2.79
CA GLU A 75 -13.05 25.61 -1.58
C GLU A 75 -12.97 24.32 -0.78
N ARG A 76 -11.75 23.81 -0.58
CA ARG A 76 -11.48 22.59 0.17
C ARG A 76 -10.21 22.75 1.00
N ASN A 77 -10.23 22.22 2.22
CA ASN A 77 -9.07 22.18 3.11
C ASN A 77 -8.38 23.56 3.33
N GLY A 78 -9.15 24.64 3.30
CA GLY A 78 -8.66 26.00 3.49
C GLY A 78 -7.97 26.63 2.26
N VAL A 79 -8.00 25.96 1.11
CA VAL A 79 -7.53 26.49 -0.18
C VAL A 79 -8.73 26.70 -1.10
N THR A 80 -8.76 27.82 -1.81
CA THR A 80 -9.75 28.11 -2.85
C THR A 80 -9.13 27.83 -4.22
N SER A 81 -9.75 26.95 -5.01
CA SER A 81 -9.48 26.82 -6.44
C SER A 81 -10.51 27.61 -7.26
N LEU A 82 -10.07 28.15 -8.38
CA LEU A 82 -10.90 28.95 -9.28
C LEU A 82 -11.38 28.12 -10.46
N SER A 83 -12.59 28.43 -10.93
CA SER A 83 -13.06 27.89 -12.20
C SER A 83 -12.27 28.53 -13.35
N PHE A 84 -11.98 27.73 -14.38
CA PHE A 84 -11.28 28.21 -15.57
C PHE A 84 -11.84 27.52 -16.81
N ALA A 85 -11.85 28.23 -17.93
CA ALA A 85 -12.25 27.65 -19.21
C ALA A 85 -11.00 27.21 -19.96
N GLU A 86 -11.04 25.98 -20.48
CA GLU A 86 -10.02 25.43 -21.38
C GLU A 86 -8.59 25.34 -20.81
N GLY A 87 -7.85 24.30 -21.16
CA GLY A 87 -6.44 24.18 -20.81
C GLY A 87 -5.75 23.19 -21.72
N ASP A 88 -4.44 23.34 -21.87
CA ASP A 88 -3.63 22.49 -22.75
C ASP A 88 -3.18 21.20 -22.05
N GLY A 89 -3.26 21.15 -20.72
CA GLY A 89 -2.94 19.98 -19.91
C GLY A 89 -3.58 20.05 -18.53
N SER A 90 -3.71 18.88 -17.90
CA SER A 90 -4.21 18.74 -16.54
C SER A 90 -3.36 17.77 -15.74
N PHE A 91 -3.59 17.70 -14.44
CA PHE A 91 -3.09 16.64 -13.60
C PHE A 91 -4.09 16.26 -12.52
N SER A 92 -4.01 15.01 -12.09
CA SER A 92 -4.59 14.57 -10.82
C SER A 92 -3.45 14.14 -9.89
N LEU A 93 -3.72 14.14 -8.59
CA LEU A 93 -2.73 13.80 -7.59
C LEU A 93 -3.35 12.95 -6.48
N ARG A 94 -2.52 12.11 -5.86
CA ARG A 94 -2.86 11.32 -4.66
C ARG A 94 -1.62 11.15 -3.79
N ALA A 95 -1.78 10.90 -2.49
CA ALA A 95 -0.61 10.58 -1.67
C ALA A 95 0.04 9.30 -2.20
N ALA A 96 1.37 9.26 -2.24
CA ALA A 96 2.11 8.08 -2.65
C ALA A 96 2.21 7.01 -1.56
N ASN A 97 1.70 7.32 -0.36
CA ASN A 97 1.86 6.57 0.88
C ASN A 97 0.50 6.33 1.58
N LEU A 98 -0.62 6.36 0.84
CA LEU A 98 -1.95 6.09 1.41
C LEU A 98 -2.05 4.69 2.00
N ASN A 99 -1.12 3.80 1.65
CA ASN A 99 -1.08 2.46 2.20
C ASN A 99 0.16 2.23 3.03
N THR A 100 0.70 3.25 3.70
CA THR A 100 1.71 3.04 4.75
C THR A 100 1.06 2.61 6.05
N TYR A 101 1.76 1.87 6.91
CA TYR A 101 1.26 1.49 8.23
C TYR A 101 0.79 2.72 9.01
N ALA A 102 1.58 3.80 9.02
CA ALA A 102 1.24 5.01 9.78
C ALA A 102 -0.05 5.68 9.31
N TYR A 103 -0.29 5.72 7.99
CA TYR A 103 -1.52 6.29 7.43
C TYR A 103 -2.72 5.37 7.68
N TRP A 104 -2.55 4.07 7.48
CA TRP A 104 -3.56 3.06 7.78
C TRP A 104 -3.98 3.09 9.25
N ALA A 105 -3.01 3.03 10.17
CA ALA A 105 -3.23 3.03 11.62
C ALA A 105 -4.01 4.28 12.06
N LYS A 106 -3.65 5.45 11.53
CA LYS A 106 -4.37 6.71 11.80
C LYS A 106 -5.82 6.67 11.34
N ASN A 107 -6.11 6.08 10.18
CA ASN A 107 -7.45 6.03 9.61
C ASN A 107 -8.34 4.97 10.25
N GLU A 108 -7.77 3.82 10.63
CA GLU A 108 -8.46 2.77 11.37
C GLU A 108 -8.63 3.11 12.85
N GLY A 109 -7.94 4.15 13.35
CA GLY A 109 -8.03 4.60 14.74
C GLY A 109 -7.21 3.77 15.71
N VAL A 110 -6.18 3.07 15.22
CA VAL A 110 -5.22 2.32 16.03
C VAL A 110 -4.53 3.25 17.02
N THR A 111 -4.44 2.80 18.27
CA THR A 111 -3.86 3.56 19.39
C THR A 111 -2.53 2.98 19.87
N GLY A 112 -2.32 1.67 19.75
CA GLY A 112 -1.08 0.99 20.08
C GLY A 112 -0.03 1.01 18.97
N GLY A 113 1.17 0.54 19.30
CA GLY A 113 2.24 0.35 18.33
C GLY A 113 2.00 -0.82 17.35
N PRO A 114 2.86 -0.99 16.34
CA PRO A 114 2.75 -2.08 15.35
C PRO A 114 2.77 -3.49 15.97
N GLU A 115 3.47 -3.69 17.09
CA GLU A 115 3.54 -4.99 17.77
C GLU A 115 2.47 -5.18 18.85
N GLU A 116 1.63 -4.17 19.09
CA GLU A 116 0.51 -4.24 20.03
C GLU A 116 -0.73 -4.81 19.35
N ASP A 117 -1.64 -5.33 20.17
CA ASP A 117 -2.89 -5.98 19.77
C ASP A 117 -4.02 -5.17 20.43
N ASP A 118 -4.57 -4.21 19.68
CA ASP A 118 -5.49 -3.20 20.21
C ASP A 118 -6.87 -3.80 20.52
N ASP A 119 -7.25 -4.90 19.88
CA ASP A 119 -8.56 -5.55 20.05
C ASP A 119 -8.53 -6.92 20.75
N LEU A 120 -7.33 -7.44 21.03
CA LEU A 120 -7.04 -8.66 21.78
C LEU A 120 -7.47 -9.95 21.05
N ASP A 121 -7.30 -9.99 19.73
CA ASP A 121 -7.62 -11.15 18.89
C ASP A 121 -6.41 -12.04 18.54
N LEU A 122 -5.24 -11.70 19.07
CA LEU A 122 -3.93 -12.34 18.87
C LEU A 122 -3.23 -11.97 17.55
N LEU A 123 -3.79 -11.08 16.73
CA LEU A 123 -3.09 -10.40 15.66
C LEU A 123 -2.64 -9.03 16.17
N ASN A 124 -1.35 -8.74 16.03
CA ASN A 124 -0.89 -7.38 16.28
C ASN A 124 -1.25 -6.45 15.13
N ASN A 125 -1.22 -5.15 15.38
CA ASN A 125 -1.59 -4.10 14.43
C ASN A 125 -0.79 -4.18 13.11
N LEU A 126 0.47 -4.64 13.13
CA LEU A 126 1.28 -4.81 11.92
C LEU A 126 0.80 -5.98 11.06
N LEU A 127 0.42 -7.09 11.68
CA LEU A 127 -0.18 -8.24 10.98
C LEU A 127 -1.53 -7.84 10.40
N GLU A 128 -2.35 -7.15 11.18
CA GLU A 128 -3.63 -6.58 10.76
C GLU A 128 -3.51 -5.75 9.48
N TYR A 129 -2.56 -4.81 9.47
CA TYR A 129 -2.24 -3.96 8.32
C TYR A 129 -1.88 -4.75 7.06
N VAL A 130 -1.04 -5.77 7.19
CA VAL A 130 -0.57 -6.58 6.05
C VAL A 130 -1.61 -7.58 5.57
N LEU A 131 -2.39 -8.15 6.48
CA LEU A 131 -3.45 -9.11 6.16
C LEU A 131 -4.72 -8.39 5.66
N GLY A 132 -4.87 -7.10 5.97
CA GLY A 132 -6.03 -6.29 5.59
C GLY A 132 -7.25 -6.54 6.48
N THR A 133 -7.03 -6.91 7.74
CA THR A 133 -8.06 -7.06 8.77
C THR A 133 -8.29 -5.74 9.52
N ARG A 134 -9.26 -5.72 10.45
CA ARG A 134 -9.70 -4.52 11.16
C ARG A 134 -9.17 -4.50 12.61
N PRO A 135 -8.29 -3.55 12.98
CA PRO A 135 -7.48 -3.65 14.20
C PRO A 135 -8.22 -3.33 15.48
N LEU A 136 -9.51 -3.06 15.38
CA LEU A 136 -10.41 -2.72 16.48
C LEU A 136 -11.64 -3.65 16.51
N MET A 137 -11.60 -4.76 15.77
CA MET A 137 -12.72 -5.69 15.59
C MET A 137 -12.26 -7.13 15.85
N PRO A 138 -12.34 -7.61 17.11
CA PRO A 138 -11.72 -8.89 17.51
C PRO A 138 -12.45 -10.14 16.99
N THR A 139 -13.50 -9.94 16.20
CA THR A 139 -14.26 -11.01 15.55
C THR A 139 -13.85 -11.20 14.08
N GLU A 140 -13.01 -10.32 13.55
CA GLU A 140 -12.54 -10.37 12.16
C GLU A 140 -11.32 -11.29 12.03
N ILE A 141 -11.52 -12.56 12.38
CA ILE A 141 -10.54 -13.64 12.17
C ILE A 141 -10.53 -14.06 10.70
N TRP A 142 -10.40 -13.09 9.79
CA TRP A 142 -10.30 -13.35 8.36
C TRP A 142 -9.01 -14.12 8.06
N GLU A 143 -9.12 -15.13 7.19
CA GLU A 143 -8.07 -16.02 6.66
C GLU A 143 -6.65 -15.86 7.25
N GLN A 144 -6.51 -16.15 8.55
CA GLN A 144 -5.21 -16.21 9.20
C GLN A 144 -4.31 -17.20 8.43
N PRO A 145 -2.97 -17.03 8.47
CA PRO A 145 -2.04 -17.97 7.86
C PRO A 145 -2.42 -19.43 8.19
N LEU A 146 -2.80 -20.19 7.16
CA LEU A 146 -3.31 -21.54 7.30
C LEU A 146 -2.20 -22.55 7.02
N VAL A 147 -1.81 -23.29 8.06
CA VAL A 147 -0.92 -24.45 7.90
C VAL A 147 -1.73 -25.64 7.41
N SER A 148 -1.24 -26.30 6.36
CA SER A 148 -1.90 -27.45 5.73
C SER A 148 -0.87 -28.42 5.13
N PHE A 149 -1.36 -29.34 4.29
CA PHE A 149 -0.53 -30.23 3.50
C PHE A 149 -0.92 -30.13 2.02
N VAL A 150 0.06 -30.23 1.13
CA VAL A 150 -0.12 -30.30 -0.32
C VAL A 150 0.41 -31.63 -0.82
N ASP A 151 -0.42 -32.36 -1.58
CA ASP A 151 -0.01 -33.57 -2.29
C ASP A 151 0.48 -33.22 -3.70
N GLU A 152 1.70 -33.63 -4.03
CA GLU A 152 2.27 -33.53 -5.37
C GLU A 152 2.86 -34.88 -5.80
N GLY A 153 2.25 -35.50 -6.80
CA GLY A 153 2.58 -36.88 -7.18
C GLY A 153 2.25 -37.84 -6.04
N ASP A 154 3.21 -38.68 -5.65
CA ASP A 154 3.07 -39.66 -4.57
C ASP A 154 3.58 -39.14 -3.21
N GLN A 155 3.82 -37.83 -3.09
CA GLN A 155 4.43 -37.22 -1.90
C GLN A 155 3.57 -36.08 -1.35
N THR A 156 3.54 -36.00 -0.02
CA THR A 156 2.85 -34.94 0.74
C THR A 156 3.87 -33.98 1.34
N TYR A 157 3.61 -32.68 1.29
CA TYR A 157 4.51 -31.62 1.75
C TYR A 157 3.81 -30.73 2.78
N LEU A 158 4.57 -30.21 3.76
CA LEU A 158 4.10 -29.15 4.64
C LEU A 158 3.84 -27.89 3.82
N SER A 159 2.69 -27.23 4.01
CA SER A 159 2.34 -25.98 3.34
C SER A 159 1.83 -24.91 4.29
N LEU A 160 2.02 -23.65 3.88
CA LEU A 160 1.47 -22.45 4.51
C LEU A 160 0.74 -21.64 3.44
N THR A 161 -0.55 -21.40 3.65
CA THR A 161 -1.36 -20.49 2.85
C THR A 161 -1.46 -19.16 3.56
N ILE A 162 -1.21 -18.07 2.85
CA ILE A 162 -1.37 -16.70 3.36
C ILE A 162 -2.29 -15.90 2.43
N THR A 163 -3.18 -15.11 3.01
CA THR A 163 -3.97 -14.11 2.28
C THR A 163 -3.54 -12.74 2.77
N ARG A 164 -3.08 -11.86 1.88
CA ARG A 164 -2.52 -10.55 2.24
C ARG A 164 -2.97 -9.43 1.33
N ASN A 165 -2.99 -8.22 1.86
CA ASN A 165 -3.23 -6.99 1.12
C ASN A 165 -2.02 -6.67 0.22
N LEU A 166 -2.27 -6.38 -1.05
CA LEU A 166 -1.26 -5.93 -2.02
C LEU A 166 -1.03 -4.41 -1.95
N ASN A 167 -1.95 -3.67 -1.33
CA ASN A 167 -1.83 -2.24 -1.09
C ASN A 167 -1.14 -2.04 0.26
N VAL A 168 0.16 -2.33 0.32
CA VAL A 168 1.03 -2.18 1.49
C VAL A 168 2.30 -1.53 0.99
N ASP A 169 2.56 -0.29 1.39
CA ASP A 169 3.64 0.53 0.82
C ASP A 169 4.96 0.44 1.60
N ASP A 170 4.93 0.07 2.88
CA ASP A 170 6.09 0.13 3.81
C ASP A 170 6.23 -1.09 4.72
N ALA A 171 5.74 -2.27 4.31
CA ALA A 171 6.04 -3.52 4.99
C ALA A 171 6.48 -4.63 4.02
N GLN A 172 7.52 -5.36 4.43
CA GLN A 172 8.03 -6.55 3.76
C GLN A 172 7.41 -7.80 4.36
N VAL A 173 7.08 -8.74 3.48
CA VAL A 173 6.41 -9.99 3.82
C VAL A 173 7.23 -11.16 3.31
N GLN A 174 7.58 -12.09 4.19
CA GLN A 174 8.41 -13.24 3.85
C GLN A 174 7.89 -14.50 4.53
N VAL A 175 7.62 -15.55 3.76
CA VAL A 175 7.45 -16.90 4.30
C VAL A 175 8.82 -17.54 4.46
N GLU A 176 9.04 -18.17 5.61
CA GLU A 176 10.30 -18.83 5.95
C GLU A 176 10.05 -20.23 6.52
N ILE A 177 11.00 -21.13 6.30
CA ILE A 177 11.02 -22.49 6.83
C ILE A 177 12.24 -22.72 7.73
N SER A 178 12.09 -23.56 8.75
CA SER A 178 13.16 -23.97 9.66
C SER A 178 13.05 -25.45 9.99
N GLY A 179 14.20 -26.09 10.25
CA GLY A 179 14.24 -27.43 10.85
C GLY A 179 14.51 -27.43 12.36
N ASN A 180 14.70 -26.27 12.99
CA ASN A 180 15.12 -26.20 14.40
C ASN A 180 14.62 -24.97 15.17
N LEU A 181 13.72 -24.18 14.57
CA LEU A 181 13.18 -22.92 15.11
C LEU A 181 14.20 -21.80 15.36
N LYS A 182 15.46 -21.98 14.94
CA LYS A 182 16.55 -21.00 15.13
C LYS A 182 17.08 -20.47 13.80
N ALA A 183 17.41 -21.36 12.88
CA ALA A 183 17.86 -21.02 11.54
C ALA A 183 16.66 -21.04 10.59
N TRP A 184 16.38 -19.91 9.95
CA TRP A 184 15.25 -19.73 9.06
C TRP A 184 15.76 -19.49 7.63
N SER A 185 15.08 -20.07 6.65
CA SER A 185 15.40 -19.97 5.22
C SER A 185 14.15 -19.58 4.44
N TYR A 186 14.33 -18.76 3.42
CA TYR A 186 13.34 -18.46 2.39
C TYR A 186 13.85 -18.83 0.99
N ALA A 187 14.93 -19.61 0.94
CA ALA A 187 15.56 -19.98 -0.33
C ALA A 187 14.64 -20.90 -1.15
N PRO A 188 14.63 -20.76 -2.49
CA PRO A 188 13.85 -21.66 -3.36
C PRO A 188 14.23 -23.15 -3.27
N SER A 189 15.39 -23.48 -2.69
CA SER A 189 15.81 -24.86 -2.41
C SER A 189 15.08 -25.50 -1.25
N ASP A 190 14.49 -24.70 -0.34
CA ASP A 190 13.86 -25.15 0.89
C ASP A 190 12.34 -24.89 0.88
N LEU A 191 11.91 -23.86 0.14
CA LEU A 191 10.54 -23.37 0.07
C LEU A 191 10.13 -23.04 -1.37
N VAL A 192 8.95 -23.48 -1.79
CA VAL A 192 8.41 -23.25 -3.14
C VAL A 192 7.07 -22.54 -3.06
N LEU A 193 6.90 -21.47 -3.84
CA LEU A 193 5.61 -20.84 -4.09
C LEU A 193 4.82 -21.70 -5.10
N VAL A 194 3.77 -22.35 -4.63
CA VAL A 194 2.92 -23.27 -5.41
C VAL A 194 1.88 -22.50 -6.21
N SER A 195 1.24 -21.52 -5.58
CA SER A 195 0.21 -20.69 -6.21
C SER A 195 0.23 -19.27 -5.65
N SER A 196 -0.20 -18.33 -6.50
CA SER A 196 -0.38 -16.91 -6.16
C SER A 196 -1.59 -16.42 -6.94
N ILE A 197 -2.74 -16.29 -6.26
CA ILE A 197 -4.02 -15.95 -6.88
C ILE A 197 -4.46 -14.59 -6.36
N SER A 198 -4.56 -13.59 -7.24
CA SER A 198 -5.15 -12.29 -6.88
C SER A 198 -6.64 -12.31 -7.13
N SER A 199 -7.42 -11.84 -6.15
CA SER A 199 -8.87 -11.68 -6.23
C SER A 199 -9.31 -10.41 -6.98
N GLY A 200 -8.37 -9.61 -7.49
CA GLY A 200 -8.66 -8.41 -8.29
C GLY A 200 -9.12 -7.18 -7.48
N ASN A 201 -9.33 -7.33 -6.18
CA ASN A 201 -9.66 -6.26 -5.22
C ASN A 201 -8.44 -5.78 -4.41
N GLY A 202 -7.23 -6.06 -4.88
CA GLY A 202 -5.99 -5.70 -4.15
C GLY A 202 -5.61 -6.69 -3.05
N VAL A 203 -6.18 -7.89 -3.04
CA VAL A 203 -5.76 -8.99 -2.16
C VAL A 203 -5.12 -10.11 -3.00
N VAL A 204 -4.17 -10.84 -2.41
CA VAL A 204 -3.57 -12.04 -2.96
C VAL A 204 -3.59 -13.18 -1.95
N THR A 205 -3.92 -14.38 -2.41
CA THR A 205 -3.74 -15.62 -1.67
C THR A 205 -2.58 -16.40 -2.27
N GLU A 206 -1.57 -16.68 -1.46
CA GLU A 206 -0.35 -17.40 -1.84
C GLU A 206 -0.26 -18.71 -1.06
N VAL A 207 0.14 -19.79 -1.72
CA VAL A 207 0.41 -21.09 -1.08
C VAL A 207 1.88 -21.41 -1.24
N TYR A 208 2.58 -21.55 -0.12
CA TYR A 208 3.96 -22.00 -0.06
C TYR A 208 4.01 -23.44 0.44
N ARG A 209 4.96 -24.23 -0.08
CA ARG A 209 5.25 -25.57 0.46
C ARG A 209 6.75 -25.79 0.67
N SER A 210 7.06 -26.71 1.56
CA SER A 210 8.40 -27.24 1.76
C SER A 210 8.88 -28.04 0.54
N THR A 211 10.20 -28.15 0.35
CA THR A 211 10.79 -29.05 -0.66
C THR A 211 11.01 -30.47 -0.15
N SER A 212 11.01 -30.68 1.17
CA SER A 212 11.15 -32.00 1.79
C SER A 212 9.78 -32.59 2.15
N PRO A 213 9.45 -33.81 1.70
CA PRO A 213 8.16 -34.40 1.99
C PRO A 213 8.01 -34.70 3.49
N ILE A 214 6.77 -34.72 3.95
CA ILE A 214 6.39 -35.25 5.25
C ILE A 214 6.83 -36.72 5.32
N GLY A 215 7.37 -37.13 6.46
CA GLY A 215 7.90 -38.49 6.65
C GLY A 215 9.36 -38.69 6.23
N SER A 216 10.04 -37.64 5.76
CA SER A 216 11.50 -37.63 5.51
C SER A 216 12.37 -37.78 6.77
N GLY A 217 11.78 -37.68 7.97
CA GLY A 217 12.49 -37.69 9.24
C GLY A 217 13.09 -36.34 9.64
N LEU A 218 12.80 -35.29 8.87
CA LEU A 218 13.16 -33.91 9.21
C LEU A 218 12.03 -33.24 10.00
N ASP A 219 12.38 -32.53 11.06
CA ASP A 219 11.50 -31.55 11.67
C ASP A 219 11.36 -30.36 10.71
N GLN A 220 10.13 -29.86 10.54
CA GLN A 220 9.82 -28.76 9.63
C GLN A 220 8.85 -27.79 10.30
N PHE A 221 9.21 -26.51 10.28
CA PHE A 221 8.42 -25.41 10.83
C PHE A 221 8.33 -24.31 9.79
N MET A 222 7.14 -23.75 9.59
CA MET A 222 6.95 -22.60 8.72
C MET A 222 6.50 -21.39 9.54
N ARG A 223 6.90 -20.20 9.11
CA ARG A 223 6.37 -18.95 9.64
C ARG A 223 6.12 -17.94 8.54
N PHE A 224 5.23 -17.02 8.86
CA PHE A 224 5.00 -15.78 8.15
C PHE A 224 5.72 -14.67 8.92
N ARG A 225 6.66 -13.98 8.26
CA ARG A 225 7.41 -12.87 8.85
C ARG A 225 7.00 -11.57 8.16
N VAL A 226 6.70 -10.56 8.97
CA VAL A 226 6.43 -9.19 8.52
C VAL A 226 7.46 -8.26 9.16
N GLU A 227 7.96 -7.31 8.39
CA GLU A 227 8.91 -6.29 8.84
C GLU A 227 8.52 -4.94 8.23
N LEU A 228 8.33 -3.92 9.08
CA LEU A 228 8.06 -2.55 8.64
C LEU A 228 9.37 -1.89 8.18
N GLU A 229 9.33 -1.12 7.08
CA GLU A 229 10.50 -0.45 6.46
C GLU A 229 10.87 0.91 7.06
#